data_AF-A0A821K7B1-F1
#
_entry.id   AF-A0A821K7B1-F1
#
_cell.length_a   1.000
_cell.length_b   1.000
_cell.length_c   1.000
_cell.angle_alpha   90.00
_cell.angle_beta   90.00
_cell.angle_gamma   90.00
#
_symmetry.space_group_name_H-M   'P 1'
#
loop_
_entity.id
_entity.type
_entity.pdbx_description
1 polymer ?
#
loop_
_entity_poly.entity_id
_entity_poly.type
_entity_poly.pdbx_seq_one_letter_code
_entity_poly.pdbx_strand_id
1 'polypeptide(L)'
;PNDPDECFVANYYIKDDDADPLFRLFVTTKNLMKNCLNSNHVCTDATYKLIWQDYPILIVGTTDKQCAFHPFGIALCINEETNDFEFMFKSVQLTVEKLYNINYCPIILVADASGAITNGFINVLNVIEKRIMCWFHVTKNIDTQLNAIKDKKMKGELRQDIEFMQLIKNETIFDAAIKLFQK
;
A
#
# COMPACT_ATOMS: atom_id res chain seq x y z
N PRO A 1 1.94 -24.56 -5.01
CA PRO A 1 3.24 -25.08 -4.50
C PRO A 1 3.07 -25.91 -3.23
N ASN A 2 3.88 -26.96 -3.05
CA ASN A 2 3.85 -27.79 -1.84
C ASN A 2 4.63 -27.12 -0.70
N ASP A 3 5.77 -26.51 -1.04
CA ASP A 3 6.54 -25.66 -0.12
C ASP A 3 5.78 -24.32 0.09
N PRO A 4 5.56 -23.89 1.35
CA PRO A 4 4.87 -22.64 1.65
C PRO A 4 5.65 -21.36 1.27
N ASP A 5 6.97 -21.45 1.13
CA ASP A 5 7.86 -20.34 0.76
C ASP A 5 8.21 -20.34 -0.73
N GLU A 6 7.84 -21.39 -1.45
CA GLU A 6 8.00 -21.44 -2.90
C GLU A 6 7.10 -20.40 -3.59
N CYS A 7 7.77 -19.53 -4.34
CA CYS A 7 7.17 -18.46 -5.11
C CYS A 7 6.36 -19.01 -6.30
N PHE A 8 5.19 -18.41 -6.55
CA PHE A 8 4.35 -18.77 -7.70
C PHE A 8 3.59 -17.58 -8.26
N VAL A 9 3.22 -17.69 -9.54
CA VAL A 9 2.29 -16.77 -10.20
C VAL A 9 0.88 -17.16 -9.78
N ALA A 10 0.28 -16.34 -8.93
CA ALA A 10 -1.06 -16.56 -8.40
C ALA A 10 -2.16 -16.21 -9.41
N ASN A 11 -1.92 -15.18 -10.21
CA ASN A 11 -2.82 -14.76 -11.29
C ASN A 11 -2.02 -14.05 -12.38
N TYR A 12 -2.51 -14.11 -13.61
CA TYR A 12 -1.90 -13.41 -14.73
C TYR A 12 -2.93 -13.01 -15.78
N TYR A 13 -2.59 -11.96 -16.51
CA TYR A 13 -3.28 -11.55 -17.72
C TYR A 13 -2.20 -11.14 -18.72
N ILE A 14 -2.19 -11.77 -19.89
CA ILE A 14 -1.24 -11.44 -20.96
C ILE A 14 -2.06 -11.34 -22.24
N LYS A 15 -1.98 -10.19 -22.90
CA LYS A 15 -2.44 -9.99 -24.27
C LYS A 15 -1.21 -9.63 -25.10
N ASP A 16 -0.89 -10.51 -26.03
CA ASP A 16 0.23 -10.39 -26.94
C ASP A 16 -0.28 -9.75 -28.24
N ASP A 17 -0.07 -8.45 -28.36
CA ASP A 17 -0.35 -7.65 -29.54
C ASP A 17 0.97 -6.95 -29.86
N ASP A 18 1.59 -7.23 -31.02
CA ASP A 18 2.97 -6.82 -31.35
C ASP A 18 3.21 -5.29 -31.24
N ALA A 19 2.14 -4.50 -31.26
CA ALA A 19 2.18 -3.04 -31.16
C ALA A 19 1.96 -2.50 -29.72
N ASP A 20 1.16 -3.19 -28.91
CA ASP A 20 0.73 -2.75 -27.57
C ASP A 20 0.64 -3.96 -26.63
N PRO A 21 1.78 -4.48 -26.12
CA PRO A 21 1.75 -5.58 -25.18
C PRO A 21 0.97 -5.16 -23.93
N LEU A 22 0.18 -6.07 -23.37
CA LEU A 22 -0.52 -5.85 -22.10
C LEU A 22 -0.30 -7.05 -21.19
N PHE A 23 0.51 -6.88 -20.14
CA PHE A 23 0.72 -7.92 -19.14
C PHE A 23 0.45 -7.42 -17.72
N ARG A 24 -0.05 -8.35 -16.90
CA ARG A 24 -0.21 -8.24 -15.46
C ARG A 24 0.11 -9.58 -14.84
N LEU A 25 1.01 -9.60 -13.87
CA LEU A 25 1.47 -10.82 -13.23
C LEU A 25 1.47 -10.60 -11.72
N PHE A 26 0.67 -11.36 -10.98
CA PHE A 26 0.69 -11.31 -9.51
C PHE A 26 1.46 -12.50 -8.96
N VAL A 27 2.50 -12.21 -8.18
CA VAL A 27 3.48 -13.17 -7.68
C VAL A 27 3.49 -13.13 -6.15
N THR A 28 3.45 -14.32 -5.53
CA THR A 28 3.38 -14.46 -4.07
C THR A 28 3.88 -15.83 -3.61
N THR A 29 3.89 -16.06 -2.29
CA THR A 29 4.08 -17.35 -1.62
C THR A 29 2.90 -17.64 -0.70
N LYS A 30 2.71 -18.89 -0.25
CA LYS A 30 1.63 -19.20 0.69
C LYS A 30 1.83 -18.47 2.03
N ASN A 31 3.08 -18.37 2.50
CA ASN A 31 3.39 -17.69 3.75
C ASN A 31 3.10 -16.19 3.70
N LEU A 32 3.39 -15.49 2.59
CA LEU A 32 3.02 -14.08 2.44
C LEU A 32 1.50 -13.88 2.48
N MET A 33 0.74 -14.75 1.82
CA MET A 33 -0.73 -14.67 1.83
C MET A 33 -1.36 -14.93 3.21
N LYS A 34 -0.64 -15.55 4.16
CA LYS A 34 -1.14 -15.69 5.55
C LYS A 34 -1.29 -14.34 6.23
N ASN A 35 -0.53 -13.32 5.81
CA ASN A 35 -0.62 -11.98 6.39
C ASN A 35 -2.01 -11.36 6.18
N CYS A 36 -2.72 -11.74 5.10
CA CYS A 36 -4.10 -11.31 4.87
C CYS A 36 -5.04 -11.75 6.00
N LEU A 37 -4.83 -12.94 6.58
CA LEU A 37 -5.73 -13.55 7.57
C LEU A 37 -5.86 -12.76 8.87
N ASN A 38 -4.85 -11.96 9.20
CA ASN A 38 -4.78 -11.18 10.44
C ASN A 38 -4.93 -9.67 10.21
N SER A 39 -5.34 -9.27 8.99
CA SER A 39 -5.40 -7.86 8.58
C SER A 39 -6.79 -7.48 8.11
N ASN A 40 -7.23 -6.27 8.48
CA ASN A 40 -8.44 -5.65 7.94
C ASN A 40 -8.12 -4.37 7.13
N HIS A 41 -6.84 -4.12 6.89
CA HIS A 41 -6.34 -3.01 6.10
C HIS A 41 -5.27 -3.48 5.12
N VAL A 42 -5.24 -2.81 3.98
CA VAL A 42 -4.26 -3.04 2.92
C VAL A 42 -3.43 -1.79 2.75
N CYS A 43 -2.12 -2.00 2.68
CA CYS A 43 -1.13 -1.00 2.31
C CYS A 43 -0.67 -1.29 0.89
N THR A 44 -0.69 -0.29 0.01
CA THR A 44 -0.21 -0.46 -1.37
C THR A 44 0.49 0.77 -1.89
N ASP A 45 1.50 0.55 -2.72
CA ASP A 45 2.22 1.60 -3.43
C ASP A 45 2.88 1.02 -4.68
N ALA A 46 3.27 1.92 -5.56
CA ALA A 46 3.98 1.60 -6.78
C ALA A 46 5.49 1.83 -6.61
N THR A 47 6.32 0.94 -7.17
CA THR A 47 7.77 1.12 -7.20
C THR A 47 8.36 0.76 -8.56
N TYR A 48 9.29 1.58 -9.03
CA TYR A 48 9.90 1.47 -10.35
C TYR A 48 11.35 0.96 -10.30
N LYS A 49 11.94 0.83 -9.10
CA LYS A 49 13.40 0.66 -8.93
C LYS A 49 13.93 -0.77 -9.06
N LEU A 50 13.10 -1.72 -9.47
CA LEU A 50 13.41 -3.15 -9.33
C LEU A 50 13.65 -3.87 -10.66
N ILE A 51 13.35 -3.26 -11.81
CA ILE A 51 13.47 -3.92 -13.12
C ILE A 51 14.10 -3.03 -14.18
N TRP A 52 14.85 -3.66 -15.11
CA TRP A 52 15.64 -2.97 -16.13
C TRP A 52 14.79 -2.34 -17.25
N GLN A 53 13.55 -2.79 -17.41
CA GLN A 53 12.61 -2.28 -18.42
C GLN A 53 11.68 -1.17 -17.89
N ASP A 54 11.95 -0.64 -16.69
CA ASP A 54 11.21 0.48 -16.07
C ASP A 54 9.70 0.28 -15.89
N TYR A 55 9.18 -0.97 -15.99
CA TYR A 55 7.79 -1.23 -15.66
C TYR A 55 7.51 -1.09 -14.15
N PRO A 56 6.29 -0.67 -13.80
CA PRO A 56 5.90 -0.55 -12.41
C PRO A 56 5.73 -1.92 -11.74
N ILE A 57 6.27 -2.02 -10.52
CA ILE A 57 5.98 -3.09 -9.59
C ILE A 57 5.06 -2.53 -8.51
N LEU A 58 3.83 -3.01 -8.50
CA LEU A 58 2.85 -2.68 -7.49
C LEU A 58 3.06 -3.61 -6.30
N ILE A 59 3.30 -3.05 -5.12
CA ILE A 59 3.49 -3.80 -3.89
C ILE A 59 2.21 -3.70 -3.07
N VAL A 60 1.74 -4.84 -2.57
CA VAL A 60 0.58 -4.93 -1.68
C VAL A 60 0.92 -5.71 -0.43
N GLY A 61 0.44 -5.23 0.71
CA GLY A 61 0.67 -5.85 2.01
C GLY A 61 -0.17 -5.23 3.11
N THR A 62 0.28 -5.39 4.35
CA THR A 62 -0.32 -4.79 5.54
C THR A 62 0.78 -4.28 6.47
N THR A 63 0.39 -3.71 7.59
CA THR A 63 1.32 -3.28 8.65
C THR A 63 0.87 -3.80 10.01
N ASP A 64 1.83 -4.03 10.89
CA ASP A 64 1.56 -4.42 12.28
C ASP A 64 1.53 -3.22 13.24
N LYS A 65 1.35 -3.51 14.54
CA LYS A 65 1.32 -2.51 15.61
C LYS A 65 2.68 -1.83 15.85
N GLN A 66 3.76 -2.42 15.35
CA GLN A 66 5.11 -1.87 15.37
C GLN A 66 5.41 -1.05 14.10
N CYS A 67 4.40 -0.84 13.25
CA CYS A 67 4.51 -0.16 11.96
C CYS A 67 5.46 -0.87 10.98
N ALA A 68 5.75 -2.16 11.18
CA ALA A 68 6.50 -2.95 10.21
C ALA A 68 5.57 -3.39 9.08
N PHE A 69 6.08 -3.32 7.84
CA PHE A 69 5.35 -3.72 6.65
C PHE A 69 5.49 -5.22 6.37
N HIS A 70 4.36 -5.88 6.12
CA HIS A 70 4.27 -7.31 5.86
C HIS A 70 3.65 -7.52 4.46
N PRO A 71 4.44 -7.91 3.45
CA PRO A 71 3.93 -8.04 2.09
C PRO A 71 2.95 -9.22 1.94
N PHE A 72 2.01 -9.07 1.02
CA PHE A 72 1.19 -10.17 0.51
C PHE A 72 1.74 -10.70 -0.80
N GLY A 73 2.33 -9.83 -1.62
CA GLY A 73 2.87 -10.16 -2.92
C GLY A 73 3.17 -8.91 -3.72
N ILE A 74 3.54 -9.12 -4.97
CA ILE A 74 3.83 -8.06 -5.93
C ILE A 74 3.06 -8.29 -7.23
N ALA A 75 2.57 -7.23 -7.83
CA ALA A 75 2.06 -7.25 -9.20
C ALA A 75 3.05 -6.53 -10.13
N LEU A 76 3.48 -7.23 -11.18
CA LEU A 76 4.22 -6.63 -12.28
C LEU A 76 3.21 -6.27 -13.38
N CYS A 77 3.09 -4.98 -13.65
CA CYS A 77 2.13 -4.41 -14.60
C CYS A 77 2.87 -3.48 -15.56
N ILE A 78 2.25 -3.14 -16.70
CA ILE A 78 2.83 -2.16 -17.63
C ILE A 78 2.59 -0.73 -17.15
N ASN A 79 1.43 -0.48 -16.55
CA ASN A 79 1.00 0.84 -16.09
C ASN A 79 0.59 0.81 -14.61
N GLU A 80 0.25 2.00 -14.09
CA GLU A 80 -0.29 2.23 -12.75
C GLU A 80 -1.72 2.77 -12.83
N GLU A 81 -2.52 2.18 -13.70
CA GLU A 81 -3.91 2.59 -13.88
C GLU A 81 -4.85 1.84 -12.94
N THR A 82 -6.09 2.32 -12.85
CA THR A 82 -7.16 1.69 -12.05
C THR A 82 -7.26 0.19 -12.31
N ASN A 83 -7.16 -0.23 -13.57
CA ASN A 83 -7.27 -1.64 -13.97
C ASN A 83 -6.11 -2.51 -13.44
N ASP A 84 -4.93 -1.93 -13.27
CA ASP A 84 -3.75 -2.64 -12.76
C ASP A 84 -3.87 -2.87 -11.25
N PHE A 85 -4.35 -1.85 -10.52
CA PHE A 85 -4.69 -1.98 -9.10
C PHE A 85 -5.87 -2.92 -8.87
N GLU A 86 -6.91 -2.85 -9.71
CA GLU A 86 -8.05 -3.77 -9.69
C GLU A 86 -7.57 -5.21 -9.86
N PHE A 87 -6.72 -5.48 -10.86
CA PHE A 87 -6.13 -6.79 -11.06
C PHE A 87 -5.36 -7.27 -9.81
N MET A 88 -4.54 -6.42 -9.21
CA MET A 88 -3.77 -6.76 -8.02
C MET A 88 -4.68 -7.10 -6.83
N PHE A 89 -5.64 -6.24 -6.49
CA PHE A 89 -6.58 -6.49 -5.38
C PHE A 89 -7.43 -7.74 -5.63
N LYS A 90 -7.89 -7.94 -6.87
CA LYS A 90 -8.65 -9.14 -7.24
C LYS A 90 -7.81 -10.40 -7.10
N SER A 91 -6.54 -10.32 -7.49
CA SER A 91 -5.59 -11.43 -7.36
C SER A 91 -5.36 -11.81 -5.91
N VAL A 92 -5.23 -10.82 -5.01
CA VAL A 92 -5.15 -11.08 -3.56
C VAL A 92 -6.41 -11.80 -3.07
N GLN A 93 -7.60 -11.27 -3.36
CA GLN A 93 -8.89 -11.84 -2.93
C GLN A 93 -9.04 -13.30 -3.39
N LEU A 94 -8.88 -13.55 -4.70
CA LEU A 94 -9.00 -14.89 -5.29
C LEU A 94 -7.96 -15.86 -4.72
N THR A 95 -6.75 -15.38 -4.43
CA THR A 95 -5.68 -16.23 -3.88
C THR A 95 -5.95 -16.61 -2.44
N VAL A 96 -6.43 -15.68 -1.60
CA VAL A 96 -6.82 -16.00 -0.21
C VAL A 96 -7.98 -16.99 -0.20
N GLU A 97 -8.99 -16.77 -1.04
CA GLU A 97 -10.14 -17.67 -1.17
C GLU A 97 -9.68 -19.08 -1.60
N LYS A 98 -8.83 -19.17 -2.63
CA LYS A 98 -8.31 -20.46 -3.12
C LYS A 98 -7.44 -21.19 -2.10
N LEU A 99 -6.62 -20.48 -1.32
CA LEU A 99 -5.68 -21.11 -0.38
C LEU A 99 -6.30 -21.44 0.97
N TYR A 100 -7.24 -20.62 1.45
CA TYR A 100 -7.73 -20.66 2.82
C TYR A 100 -9.26 -20.72 2.92
N ASN A 101 -9.99 -20.68 1.80
CA ASN A 101 -11.46 -20.67 1.74
C ASN A 101 -12.07 -19.52 2.58
N ILE A 102 -11.41 -18.36 2.55
CA ILE A 102 -11.82 -17.15 3.26
C ILE A 102 -12.10 -16.06 2.24
N ASN A 103 -13.27 -15.43 2.36
CA ASN A 103 -13.59 -14.22 1.61
C ASN A 103 -12.86 -13.02 2.24
N TYR A 104 -11.73 -12.65 1.66
CA TYR A 104 -10.93 -11.52 2.14
C TYR A 104 -11.54 -10.19 1.65
N CYS A 105 -12.04 -9.39 2.59
CA CYS A 105 -12.68 -8.10 2.34
C CYS A 105 -12.16 -7.01 3.30
N PRO A 106 -10.94 -6.50 3.11
CA PRO A 106 -10.44 -5.40 3.91
C PRO A 106 -11.23 -4.12 3.61
N ILE A 107 -11.43 -3.29 4.62
CA ILE A 107 -12.26 -2.06 4.53
C ILE A 107 -11.44 -0.78 4.69
N ILE A 108 -10.14 -0.91 4.95
CA ILE A 108 -9.22 0.21 5.15
C ILE A 108 -8.12 0.15 4.09
N LEU A 109 -7.92 1.24 3.38
CA LEU A 109 -6.86 1.40 2.38
C LEU A 109 -5.84 2.43 2.85
N VAL A 110 -4.58 2.02 2.94
CA VAL A 110 -3.42 2.89 3.17
C VAL A 110 -2.62 2.96 1.88
N ALA A 111 -2.56 4.13 1.26
CA ALA A 111 -1.83 4.33 0.00
C ALA A 111 -1.42 5.79 -0.16
N ASP A 112 -0.70 6.13 -1.22
CA ASP A 112 -0.38 7.51 -1.60
C ASP A 112 -1.65 8.33 -1.94
N ALA A 113 -1.57 9.46 -2.64
CA ALA A 113 -2.75 10.24 -3.02
C ALA A 113 -3.40 9.79 -4.34
N SER A 114 -2.97 8.65 -4.92
CA SER A 114 -3.41 8.20 -6.24
C SER A 114 -4.89 7.82 -6.27
N GLY A 115 -5.60 8.42 -7.22
CA GLY A 115 -6.99 8.08 -7.54
C GLY A 115 -7.12 6.67 -8.14
N ALA A 116 -6.14 6.23 -8.94
CA ALA A 116 -6.13 4.92 -9.56
C ALA A 116 -6.16 3.79 -8.52
N ILE A 117 -5.37 3.91 -7.45
CA ILE A 117 -5.36 2.96 -6.34
C ILE A 117 -6.73 2.89 -5.66
N THR A 118 -7.28 4.07 -5.34
CA THR A 118 -8.55 4.18 -4.63
C THR A 118 -9.69 3.58 -5.46
N ASN A 119 -9.72 3.86 -6.76
CA ASN A 119 -10.72 3.31 -7.67
C ASN A 119 -10.57 1.80 -7.82
N GLY A 120 -9.34 1.29 -8.00
CA GLY A 120 -9.09 -0.15 -8.13
C GLY A 120 -9.51 -0.92 -6.87
N PHE A 121 -9.30 -0.33 -5.68
CA PHE A 121 -9.76 -0.92 -4.42
C PHE A 121 -11.29 -1.00 -4.35
N ILE A 122 -11.97 0.10 -4.66
CA ILE A 122 -13.45 0.17 -4.63
C ILE A 122 -14.06 -0.81 -5.64
N ASN A 123 -13.52 -0.90 -6.85
CA ASN A 123 -14.03 -1.81 -7.90
C ASN A 123 -14.01 -3.28 -7.47
N VAL A 124 -13.04 -3.70 -6.65
CA VAL A 124 -12.92 -5.10 -6.20
C VAL A 124 -13.66 -5.36 -4.90
N LEU A 125 -13.53 -4.45 -3.93
CA LEU A 125 -13.94 -4.69 -2.54
C LEU A 125 -15.24 -3.97 -2.17
N ASN A 126 -15.77 -3.11 -3.05
CA ASN A 126 -17.05 -2.38 -2.98
C ASN A 126 -17.23 -1.42 -1.79
N VAL A 127 -16.42 -1.51 -0.74
CA VAL A 127 -16.54 -0.69 0.47
C VAL A 127 -15.16 -0.21 0.90
N ILE A 128 -15.06 1.08 1.19
CA ILE A 128 -13.92 1.69 1.87
C ILE A 128 -14.43 2.49 3.06
N GLU A 129 -14.21 1.99 4.27
CA GLU A 129 -14.57 2.70 5.50
C GLU A 129 -13.57 3.82 5.79
N LYS A 130 -12.27 3.57 5.54
CA LYS A 130 -11.21 4.55 5.79
C LYS A 130 -10.16 4.52 4.69
N ARG A 131 -9.89 5.70 4.13
CA ARG A 131 -8.76 5.97 3.24
C ARG A 131 -7.69 6.75 4.00
N ILE A 132 -6.55 6.11 4.23
CA ILE A 132 -5.44 6.69 4.99
C ILE A 132 -4.31 7.03 4.01
N MET A 133 -3.69 8.20 4.19
CA MET A 133 -2.51 8.60 3.43
C MET A 133 -1.28 7.85 3.95
N CYS A 134 -0.47 7.32 3.03
CA CYS A 134 0.78 6.65 3.35
C CYS A 134 1.73 7.60 4.10
N TRP A 135 2.22 7.16 5.27
CA TRP A 135 3.05 7.99 6.14
C TRP A 135 4.36 8.45 5.49
N PHE A 136 4.94 7.64 4.60
CA PHE A 136 6.13 8.03 3.84
C PHE A 136 5.86 9.27 2.97
N HIS A 137 4.73 9.29 2.26
CA HIS A 137 4.32 10.42 1.44
C HIS A 137 3.98 11.66 2.27
N VAL A 138 3.32 11.47 3.43
CA VAL A 138 3.06 12.55 4.40
C VAL A 138 4.38 13.16 4.89
N THR A 139 5.32 12.31 5.31
CA THR A 139 6.66 12.71 5.78
C THR A 139 7.43 13.47 4.72
N LYS A 140 7.48 12.97 3.48
CA LYS A 140 8.17 13.63 2.37
C LYS A 140 7.63 15.04 2.12
N ASN A 141 6.31 15.21 2.20
CA ASN A 141 5.69 16.53 2.07
C ASN A 141 6.05 17.44 3.26
N ILE A 142 5.98 16.94 4.50
CA ILE A 142 6.41 17.67 5.70
C ILE A 142 7.86 18.13 5.57
N ASP A 143 8.78 17.23 5.23
CA ASP A 143 10.21 17.53 5.10
C ASP A 143 10.48 18.60 4.04
N THR A 144 9.68 18.61 2.96
CA THR A 144 9.73 19.64 1.92
C THR A 144 9.36 21.00 2.50
N GLN A 145 8.31 21.10 3.32
CA GLN A 145 7.92 22.35 3.98
C GLN A 145 8.95 22.78 5.04
N LEU A 146 9.47 21.83 5.81
CA LEU A 146 10.49 22.08 6.82
C LEU A 146 11.81 22.60 6.22
N ASN A 147 12.07 22.43 4.93
CA ASN A 147 13.25 23.03 4.26
C ASN A 147 13.22 24.57 4.23
N ALA A 148 12.05 25.19 4.42
CA ALA A 148 11.97 26.65 4.57
C ALA A 148 12.60 27.14 5.89
N ILE A 149 12.73 26.26 6.89
CA ILE A 149 13.28 26.58 8.21
C ILE A 149 14.82 26.44 8.17
N LYS A 150 15.51 27.57 8.29
CA LYS A 150 16.99 27.60 8.27
C LYS A 150 17.62 27.10 9.57
N ASP A 151 16.93 27.27 10.69
CA ASP A 151 17.38 26.75 11.99
C ASP A 151 17.23 25.22 12.03
N LYS A 152 18.38 24.53 11.99
CA LYS A 152 18.43 23.07 12.01
C LYS A 152 17.90 22.47 13.31
N LYS A 153 18.09 23.14 14.45
CA LYS A 153 17.63 22.64 15.74
C LYS A 153 16.11 22.70 15.78
N MET A 154 15.54 23.86 15.47
CA MET A 154 14.09 24.05 15.39
C MET A 154 13.44 23.10 14.38
N LYS A 155 14.07 22.90 13.21
CA LYS A 155 13.63 21.92 12.21
C LYS A 155 13.57 20.49 12.78
N GLY A 156 14.60 20.09 13.52
CA GLY A 156 14.66 18.77 14.15
C GLY A 156 13.59 18.57 15.22
N GLU A 157 13.40 19.58 16.09
CA GLU A 157 12.37 19.55 17.15
C GLU A 157 10.96 19.45 16.56
N LEU A 158 10.63 20.28 15.56
CA LEU A 158 9.32 20.20 14.88
C LEU A 158 9.09 18.84 14.21
N ARG A 159 10.13 18.26 13.61
CA ARG A 159 10.01 16.94 12.98
C ARG A 159 9.69 15.86 14.02
N GLN A 160 10.38 15.90 15.18
CA GLN A 160 10.14 14.97 16.29
C GLN A 160 8.73 15.12 16.87
N ASP A 161 8.25 16.35 17.03
CA ASP A 161 6.89 16.57 17.53
C ASP A 161 5.83 16.01 16.56
N ILE A 162 6.05 16.16 15.24
CA ILE A 162 5.16 15.58 14.23
C ILE A 162 5.20 14.05 14.23
N GLU A 163 6.38 13.45 14.42
CA GLU A 163 6.51 11.99 14.59
C GLU A 163 5.80 11.51 15.84
N PHE A 164 5.89 12.26 16.95
CA PHE A 164 5.15 11.95 18.17
C PHE A 164 3.63 12.00 17.95
N MET A 165 3.12 13.00 17.19
CA MET A 165 1.70 13.09 16.86
C MET A 165 1.17 11.85 16.14
N GLN A 166 1.97 11.24 15.25
CA GLN A 166 1.58 10.02 14.53
C GLN A 166 1.37 8.81 15.46
N LEU A 167 1.97 8.82 16.66
CA LEU A 167 1.85 7.75 17.65
C LEU A 167 0.69 7.96 18.63
N ILE A 168 0.00 9.11 18.56
CA ILE A 168 -1.13 9.41 19.45
C ILE A 168 -2.32 8.54 19.06
N LYS A 169 -2.76 7.70 20.01
CA LYS A 169 -3.88 6.75 19.82
C LYS A 169 -5.24 7.33 20.19
N ASN A 170 -5.26 8.41 20.94
CA ASN A 170 -6.48 9.05 21.41
C ASN A 170 -6.79 10.25 20.51
N GLU A 171 -7.93 10.21 19.83
CA GLU A 171 -8.36 11.23 18.87
C GLU A 171 -8.45 12.62 19.50
N THR A 172 -8.98 12.75 20.73
CA THR A 172 -9.04 14.03 21.45
C THR A 172 -7.65 14.60 21.75
N ILE A 173 -6.71 13.75 22.13
CA ILE A 173 -5.31 14.17 22.37
C ILE A 173 -4.66 14.57 21.04
N PHE A 174 -4.92 13.84 19.96
CA PHE A 174 -4.42 14.15 18.63
C PHE A 174 -4.94 15.51 18.17
N ASP A 175 -6.25 15.75 18.28
CA ASP A 175 -6.87 17.04 17.94
C ASP A 175 -6.32 18.19 18.76
N ALA A 176 -6.09 17.97 20.06
CA ALA A 176 -5.47 18.96 20.94
C ALA A 176 -4.03 19.27 20.50
N ALA A 177 -3.24 18.24 20.17
CA ALA A 177 -1.88 18.41 19.68
C ALA A 177 -1.85 19.19 18.35
N ILE A 178 -2.72 18.85 17.40
CA ILE A 178 -2.84 19.57 16.12
C ILE A 178 -3.18 21.05 16.33
N LYS A 179 -4.08 21.37 17.27
CA LYS A 179 -4.40 22.77 17.60
C LYS A 179 -3.22 23.57 18.14
N LEU A 180 -2.22 22.92 18.76
CA LEU A 180 -1.00 23.62 19.20
C LEU A 180 -0.11 24.02 18.00
N PHE A 181 -0.23 23.33 16.88
CA PHE A 181 0.46 23.67 15.63
C PHE A 181 -0.31 24.66 14.76
N GLN A 182 -1.63 24.70 14.89
CA GLN A 182 -2.51 25.66 14.20
C GLN A 182 -2.61 26.93 15.04
N LYS A 183 -1.83 27.96 14.70
CA LYS A 183 -2.02 29.30 15.24
C LYS A 183 -3.26 29.96 14.66
#